data_AF-D6WI23-F1
#
_entry.id   AF-D6WI23-F1
#
_cell.length_a   1.000
_cell.length_b   1.000
_cell.length_c   1.000
_cell.angle_alpha   90.00
_cell.angle_beta   90.00
_cell.angle_gamma   90.00
#
_symmetry.space_group_name_H-M   'P 1'
#
loop_
_entity.id
_entity.type
_entity.pdbx_description
1 polymer ?
#
loop_
_entity_poly.entity_id
_entity_poly.type
_entity_poly.pdbx_seq_one_letter_code
_entity_poly.pdbx_strand_id
1 'polypeptide(L)'
;MASMVVKLAVNVLLWGVIQAVSTNGGLRWVRVNVPQYRVPGETALLQCDYDLGNDTLYAVKWYKDHEEFYRFVPKTRPQATSYPVEGARVDVS
;
A
#
# COMPACT_ATOMS: atom_id res chain seq x y z
N MET A 1 6.24 -4.62 -2.18
CA MET A 1 5.28 -3.59 -2.62
C MET A 1 3.89 -4.22 -2.61
N ALA A 2 2.95 -3.64 -1.85
CA ALA A 2 1.55 -4.02 -1.89
C ALA A 2 0.82 -2.84 -2.56
N SER A 3 0.58 -2.97 -3.86
CA SER A 3 -0.05 -1.95 -4.67
C SER A 3 -1.45 -2.40 -5.01
N MET A 4 -2.46 -1.65 -4.57
CA MET A 4 -3.85 -1.86 -4.98
C MET A 4 -4.23 -0.73 -5.93
N VAL A 5 -4.61 -1.08 -7.16
CA VAL A 5 -4.95 -0.09 -8.18
C VAL A 5 -6.33 0.48 -7.88
N VAL A 6 -6.28 1.74 -7.50
CA VAL A 6 -7.26 2.74 -7.86
C VAL A 6 -6.36 3.68 -8.75
N LYS A 7 -6.78 4.44 -9.80
CA LYS A 7 -5.87 5.14 -10.77
C LYS A 7 -5.53 6.62 -10.49
N LEU A 8 -4.23 7.00 -10.43
CA LEU A 8 -3.56 8.08 -11.22
C LEU A 8 -2.23 8.56 -10.58
N ALA A 9 -1.27 8.91 -11.45
CA ALA A 9 0.17 9.06 -11.22
C ALA A 9 0.69 10.50 -10.97
N VAL A 10 1.98 10.65 -10.54
CA VAL A 10 3.08 11.43 -11.18
C VAL A 10 4.31 11.62 -10.23
N ASN A 11 5.49 11.78 -10.88
CA ASN A 11 6.92 11.94 -10.47
C ASN A 11 7.30 13.11 -9.52
N VAL A 12 8.33 12.92 -8.68
CA VAL A 12 9.25 13.97 -8.17
C VAL A 12 10.68 13.42 -7.93
N LEU A 13 11.70 14.25 -8.19
CA LEU A 13 13.13 13.97 -8.24
C LEU A 13 13.93 14.42 -6.98
N LEU A 14 15.15 13.87 -6.88
CA LEU A 14 16.42 14.37 -6.29
C LEU A 14 16.95 13.87 -4.92
N TRP A 15 18.04 13.08 -5.06
CA TRP A 15 19.37 13.06 -4.40
C TRP A 15 19.59 13.18 -2.87
N GLY A 16 20.08 12.07 -2.28
CA GLY A 16 21.50 11.90 -1.87
C GLY A 16 21.99 12.35 -0.48
N VAL A 17 22.04 11.43 0.50
CA VAL A 17 23.07 11.36 1.57
C VAL A 17 23.30 9.87 1.94
N ILE A 18 24.56 9.41 1.96
CA ILE A 18 24.94 8.07 2.44
C ILE A 18 25.15 8.13 3.95
N GLN A 19 24.44 7.31 4.71
CA GLN A 19 24.76 6.96 6.10
C GLN A 19 24.85 5.44 6.19
N ALA A 20 25.99 4.93 6.68
CA ALA A 20 26.13 3.52 7.00
C ALA A 20 25.38 3.24 8.31
N VAL A 21 24.13 2.77 8.19
CA VAL A 21 23.34 2.33 9.34
C VAL A 21 23.29 0.81 9.32
N SER A 22 23.98 0.19 10.28
CA SER A 22 23.78 -1.22 10.61
C SER A 22 22.43 -1.33 11.33
N THR A 23 21.37 -1.63 10.58
CA THR A 23 20.06 -1.96 11.16
C THR A 23 19.98 -3.47 11.30
N ASN A 24 20.02 -3.98 12.53
CA ASN A 24 19.57 -5.33 12.84
C ASN A 24 18.21 -5.56 12.14
N GLY A 25 18.14 -6.63 11.36
CA GLY A 25 17.16 -6.82 10.30
C GLY A 25 15.72 -6.88 10.80
N GLY A 26 14.95 -5.84 10.46
CA GLY A 26 13.52 -5.70 10.68
C GLY A 26 12.96 -4.64 9.73
N LEU A 27 11.66 -4.35 9.80
CA LEU A 27 11.00 -3.31 9.01
C LEU A 27 11.78 -1.98 9.06
N ARG A 28 12.37 -1.58 7.94
CA ARG A 28 13.27 -0.43 7.80
C ARG A 28 12.49 0.85 7.54
N TRP A 29 11.54 0.81 6.61
CA TRP A 29 10.69 1.95 6.31
C TRP A 29 9.36 1.51 5.70
N VAL A 30 8.34 2.35 5.84
CA VAL A 30 7.04 2.24 5.19
C VAL A 30 6.68 3.60 4.62
N ARG A 31 6.18 3.61 3.38
CA ARG A 31 5.69 4.79 2.69
C ARG A 31 4.29 4.50 2.17
N VAL A 32 3.35 5.28 2.67
CA VAL A 32 1.95 5.22 2.25
C VAL A 32 1.71 6.41 1.32
N ASN A 33 1.27 6.13 0.10
CA ASN A 33 0.87 7.14 -0.86
C ASN A 33 -0.64 7.00 -1.12
N VAL A 34 -1.38 8.04 -0.73
CA VAL A 34 -2.84 8.15 -0.87
C VAL A 34 -3.17 9.53 -1.42
N PRO A 35 -3.95 9.62 -2.53
CA PRO A 35 -4.40 10.91 -3.02
C PRO A 35 -5.37 11.56 -2.04
N GLN A 36 -5.19 12.87 -1.76
CA GLN A 36 -6.02 13.60 -0.79
C GLN A 36 -7.47 13.80 -1.26
N TYR A 37 -7.67 14.06 -2.56
CA TYR A 37 -8.99 14.33 -3.14
C TYR A 37 -9.11 13.69 -4.53
N ARG A 38 -10.31 13.16 -4.85
CA ARG A 38 -10.66 12.62 -6.17
C ARG A 38 -12.10 12.97 -6.50
N VAL A 39 -12.40 13.08 -7.80
CA VAL A 39 -13.76 13.28 -8.28
C VAL A 39 -14.55 11.97 -8.12
N PRO A 40 -15.81 12.00 -7.66
CA PRO A 40 -16.65 10.81 -7.60
C PRO A 40 -16.71 10.07 -8.94
N GLY A 41 -16.47 8.76 -8.92
CA GLY A 41 -16.42 7.92 -10.12
C GLY A 41 -15.03 7.77 -10.73
N GLU A 42 -14.07 8.60 -10.35
CA GLU A 42 -12.65 8.37 -10.69
C GLU A 42 -12.04 7.29 -9.80
N THR A 43 -10.97 6.70 -10.32
CA THR A 43 -10.18 5.69 -9.61
C THR A 43 -9.11 6.47 -8.78
N ALA A 44 -8.74 6.06 -7.55
CA ALA A 44 -7.77 6.71 -6.63
C ALA A 44 -6.33 6.15 -6.77
N LEU A 45 -5.51 5.75 -5.80
CA LEU A 45 -4.43 4.73 -5.94
C LEU A 45 -3.89 4.61 -4.53
N LEU A 46 -4.00 3.43 -3.93
CA LEU A 46 -3.56 3.24 -2.55
C LEU A 46 -2.31 2.39 -2.61
N GLN A 47 -1.17 3.05 -2.46
CA GLN A 47 0.15 2.41 -2.55
C GLN A 47 0.79 2.36 -1.17
N CYS A 48 1.24 1.16 -0.81
CA CYS A 48 2.03 0.93 0.39
C CYS A 48 3.37 0.29 -0.02
N ASP A 49 4.41 1.11 0.01
CA ASP A 49 5.78 0.67 -0.16
C ASP A 49 6.39 0.40 1.22
N TYR A 50 7.17 -0.66 1.33
CA TYR A 50 7.80 -1.05 2.57
C TYR A 50 9.12 -1.78 2.30
N ASP A 51 10.09 -1.60 3.18
CA ASP A 51 11.33 -2.35 3.22
C ASP A 51 11.35 -3.14 4.52
N LEU A 52 11.30 -4.47 4.43
CA LEU A 52 11.24 -5.37 5.58
C LEU A 52 12.62 -5.67 6.17
N GLY A 53 13.71 -5.20 5.53
CA GLY A 53 15.06 -5.65 5.86
C GLY A 53 15.16 -7.17 5.76
N ASN A 54 15.26 -7.84 6.91
CA ASN A 54 15.38 -9.30 7.01
C ASN A 54 14.08 -9.99 7.50
N ASP A 55 12.97 -9.27 7.57
CA ASP A 55 11.69 -9.75 8.07
C ASP A 55 10.71 -10.14 6.95
N THR A 56 9.60 -10.79 7.29
CA THR A 56 8.54 -11.20 6.37
C THR A 56 7.26 -10.42 6.62
N LEU A 57 6.61 -9.98 5.53
CA LEU A 57 5.34 -9.27 5.63
C LEU A 57 4.26 -10.23 6.12
N TYR A 58 3.61 -9.89 7.23
CA TYR A 58 2.43 -10.58 7.71
C TYR A 58 1.20 -10.29 6.83
N ALA A 59 0.80 -9.01 6.74
CA ALA A 59 -0.30 -8.56 5.90
C ALA A 59 -0.23 -7.04 5.65
N VAL A 60 -0.82 -6.57 4.56
CA VAL A 60 -1.20 -5.17 4.35
C VAL A 60 -2.73 -5.09 4.32
N LYS A 61 -3.31 -4.14 5.05
CA LYS A 61 -4.76 -3.97 5.17
C LYS A 61 -5.14 -2.51 4.96
N TRP A 62 -6.22 -2.27 4.24
CA TRP A 62 -6.80 -0.93 4.07
C TRP A 62 -8.17 -0.88 4.74
N TYR A 63 -8.41 0.24 5.45
CA TYR A 63 -9.65 0.50 6.18
C TYR A 63 -10.28 1.80 5.72
N LYS A 64 -11.60 1.82 5.57
CA LYS A 64 -12.43 3.01 5.36
C LYS A 64 -13.52 2.97 6.42
N ASP A 65 -13.70 4.05 7.17
CA ASP A 65 -14.73 4.17 8.19
C ASP A 65 -14.76 2.99 9.20
N HIS A 66 -13.58 2.48 9.56
CA HIS A 66 -13.35 1.30 10.44
C HIS A 66 -13.69 -0.07 9.82
N GLU A 67 -14.07 -0.12 8.54
CA GLU A 67 -14.30 -1.37 7.80
C GLU A 67 -13.09 -1.75 6.94
N GLU A 68 -12.63 -3.01 7.05
CA GLU A 68 -11.57 -3.57 6.21
C GLU A 68 -12.12 -3.77 4.79
N PHE A 69 -11.56 -3.10 3.79
CA PHE A 69 -12.03 -3.20 2.40
C PHE A 69 -11.01 -3.83 1.44
N TYR A 70 -9.75 -3.95 1.88
CA TYR A 70 -8.74 -4.72 1.16
C TYR A 70 -7.72 -5.31 2.12
N ARG A 71 -7.26 -6.52 1.78
CA ARG A 71 -6.20 -7.21 2.48
C ARG A 71 -5.29 -7.96 1.51
N PHE A 72 -3.99 -7.79 1.70
CA PHE A 72 -2.93 -8.54 1.01
C PHE A 72 -2.13 -9.37 2.02
N VAL A 73 -2.09 -10.68 1.83
CA VAL A 73 -1.32 -11.64 2.63
C VAL A 73 -0.46 -12.47 1.68
N PRO A 74 0.88 -12.30 1.66
CA PRO A 74 1.75 -12.99 0.69
C PRO A 74 1.63 -14.52 0.71
N LYS A 75 1.35 -15.08 1.90
CA LYS A 75 1.32 -16.53 2.15
C LYS A 75 -0.04 -17.19 1.83
N THR A 76 -1.08 -16.45 1.44
CA THR A 76 -2.41 -17.02 1.15
C THR A 76 -2.69 -17.14 -0.35
N ARG A 77 -3.72 -17.94 -0.69
CA ARG A 77 -4.31 -17.99 -2.02
C ARG A 77 -5.82 -17.77 -1.91
N PRO A 78 -6.40 -16.71 -2.51
CA PRO A 78 -5.70 -15.64 -3.22
C PRO A 78 -4.83 -14.79 -2.27
N GLN A 79 -3.80 -14.14 -2.80
CA GLN A 79 -2.92 -13.26 -2.02
C GLN A 79 -3.61 -11.95 -1.65
N ALA A 80 -4.49 -11.45 -2.53
CA ALA A 80 -5.30 -10.26 -2.31
C ALA A 80 -6.77 -10.65 -2.12
N THR A 81 -7.46 -9.97 -1.22
CA THR A 81 -8.90 -10.11 -0.99
C THR A 81 -9.48 -8.71 -0.81
N SER A 82 -10.63 -8.46 -1.43
CA SER A 82 -11.38 -7.20 -1.29
C SER A 82 -12.73 -7.45 -0.63
N TYR A 83 -13.20 -6.46 0.12
CA TYR A 83 -14.52 -6.46 0.73
C TYR A 83 -15.28 -5.21 0.29
N PRO A 84 -16.59 -5.32 0.00
CA PRO A 84 -17.37 -4.15 -0.38
C PRO A 84 -17.53 -3.19 0.80
N VAL A 85 -17.43 -1.89 0.52
CA VAL A 85 -17.72 -0.81 1.48
C VAL A 85 -18.52 0.29 0.80
N GLU A 86 -19.25 1.08 1.58
CA GLU A 86 -20.04 2.17 1.02
C GLU A 86 -19.17 3.24 0.35
N GLY A 87 -19.52 3.61 -0.88
CA GLY A 87 -18.86 4.67 -1.64
C GLY A 87 -17.51 4.31 -2.28
N ALA A 88 -17.04 3.06 -2.17
CA ALA A 88 -15.82 2.61 -2.84
C ALA A 88 -15.95 1.20 -3.44
N ARG A 89 -15.33 0.99 -4.59
CA ARG A 89 -15.18 -0.33 -5.21
C ARG A 89 -13.70 -0.59 -5.44
N VAL A 90 -13.25 -1.78 -5.06
CA VAL A 90 -11.87 -2.21 -5.23
C VAL A 90 -11.73 -2.95 -6.55
N ASP A 91 -10.75 -2.54 -7.35
CA ASP A 91 -10.31 -3.29 -8.51
C ASP A 91 -9.15 -4.21 -8.11
N VAL A 92 -9.37 -5.53 -8.24
CA VAL A 92 -8.38 -6.58 -7.92
C VAL A 92 -7.93 -7.34 -9.17
N SER A 93 -8.36 -6.87 -10.36
CA SER A 93 -8.15 -7.54 -11.64
C SER A 93 -6.80 -7.24 -12.29
#